data_AF-A0A6M0RLF7-F1
#
_entry.id   AF-A0A6M0RLF7-F1
#
_cell.length_a   1.000
_cell.length_b   1.000
_cell.length_c   1.000
_cell.angle_alpha   90.00
_cell.angle_beta   90.00
_cell.angle_gamma   90.00
#
_symmetry.space_group_name_H-M   'P 1'
#
loop_
_entity.id
_entity.type
_entity.pdbx_description
1 polymer ?
#
loop_
_entity_poly.entity_id
_entity_poly.type
_entity_poly.pdbx_seq_one_letter_code
_entity_poly.pdbx_strand_id
1 'polypeptide(L)'
;MTDASPTTKILVGISGGIAAYKVCEVVSTLAKAGAEVRVILTSSAEAFVSALTFATLSRHNAYTDDNFWSADQARPLHIELAEWADCFLIAPLTANTLGKLAHGLADNLLSNTVLASTCPVLLAPAMNTDMWLQPSVQRNWHQVLTDERYHAVGPAAGRLACDRIGTGRMATPQTILAALESLKHTQGRRDLKGKRVLISTGSTQEFIDAVRYIGNPSTGRMGIALATAAVHRGAHVSLVHGPMERHLRQTIPDPVQTTAVVSAADMEAALMAQLDTVDWIIMAAAVADMRPQLHVTGKLAKADLPNPLPLEPVTDIAAKLSANKRADQTLVGFAAQTGDIIQPALGKLQRKGLDALVANPVDQPESGFGSDRNHGIFLDKYGQQITLATDTKLSMAHKIYSLLRKIPSEAPLDL
;
A
#
# COMPACT_ATOMS: atom_id res chain seq x y z
N MET A 1 11.96 -30.42 -3.93
CA MET A 1 10.91 -30.02 -4.89
C MET A 1 10.61 -28.55 -4.63
N THR A 2 11.04 -27.67 -5.53
CA THR A 2 10.85 -26.22 -5.41
C THR A 2 9.37 -25.92 -5.56
N ASP A 3 8.73 -25.57 -4.45
CA ASP A 3 7.38 -24.98 -4.42
C ASP A 3 7.49 -23.57 -5.00
N ALA A 4 7.64 -23.48 -6.32
CA ALA A 4 7.59 -22.21 -7.03
C ALA A 4 6.14 -21.76 -7.00
N SER A 5 5.85 -20.75 -6.18
CA SER A 5 4.57 -20.06 -6.20
C SER A 5 4.15 -19.80 -7.66
N PRO A 6 2.90 -20.09 -8.05
CA PRO A 6 2.49 -19.99 -9.45
C PRO A 6 2.81 -18.61 -10.03
N THR A 7 3.43 -18.61 -11.21
CA THR A 7 3.81 -17.39 -11.92
C THR A 7 2.57 -16.56 -12.21
N THR A 8 2.58 -15.29 -11.79
CA THR A 8 1.44 -14.39 -11.97
C THR A 8 1.35 -13.92 -13.42
N LYS A 9 0.18 -14.06 -14.01
CA LYS A 9 -0.13 -13.65 -15.39
C LYS A 9 -0.86 -12.30 -15.38
N ILE A 10 -0.20 -11.28 -15.90
CA ILE A 10 -0.72 -9.91 -15.92
C ILE A 10 -0.93 -9.50 -17.37
N LEU A 11 -2.17 -9.15 -17.70
CA LEU A 11 -2.49 -8.53 -18.98
C LEU A 11 -2.45 -7.01 -18.81
N VAL A 12 -1.78 -6.29 -19.73
CA VAL A 12 -1.67 -4.83 -19.70
C VAL A 12 -2.29 -4.24 -20.95
N GLY A 13 -3.40 -3.55 -20.79
CA GLY A 13 -4.09 -2.80 -21.82
C GLY A 13 -3.63 -1.35 -21.86
N ILE A 14 -3.25 -0.87 -23.05
CA ILE A 14 -2.70 0.48 -23.24
C ILE A 14 -3.59 1.22 -24.23
N SER A 15 -4.19 2.32 -23.77
CA SER A 15 -4.98 3.21 -24.63
C SER A 15 -4.20 4.44 -25.08
N GLY A 16 -4.68 5.12 -26.12
CA GLY A 16 -3.97 6.23 -26.79
C GLY A 16 -3.84 7.51 -25.99
N GLY A 17 -2.73 7.66 -25.25
CA GLY A 17 -2.39 8.92 -24.59
C GLY A 17 -0.90 9.04 -24.28
N ILE A 18 -0.43 10.27 -24.09
CA ILE A 18 0.99 10.57 -23.85
C ILE A 18 1.58 9.84 -22.64
N ALA A 19 0.77 9.35 -21.69
CA ALA A 19 1.26 8.58 -20.56
C ALA A 19 1.66 7.13 -20.90
N ALA A 20 1.41 6.65 -22.13
CA ALA A 20 1.75 5.30 -22.58
C ALA A 20 3.22 4.93 -22.37
N TYR A 21 4.16 5.86 -22.59
CA TYR A 21 5.60 5.58 -22.38
C TYR A 21 5.95 5.25 -20.92
N LYS A 22 5.17 5.72 -19.95
CA LYS A 22 5.41 5.41 -18.52
C LYS A 22 5.06 3.97 -18.18
N VAL A 23 4.21 3.34 -18.99
CA VAL A 23 3.80 1.94 -18.82
C VAL A 23 4.96 0.99 -19.13
N CYS A 24 5.94 1.44 -19.93
CA CYS A 24 7.18 0.70 -20.17
C CYS A 24 7.92 0.35 -18.88
N GLU A 25 7.97 1.29 -17.91
CA GLU A 25 8.60 1.05 -16.61
C GLU A 25 7.84 -0.01 -15.81
N VAL A 26 6.50 0.04 -15.83
CA VAL A 26 5.63 -0.95 -15.17
C VAL A 26 5.87 -2.33 -15.75
N VAL A 27 5.77 -2.49 -17.08
CA VAL A 27 5.98 -3.76 -17.77
C VAL A 27 7.39 -4.31 -17.52
N SER A 28 8.42 -3.47 -17.63
CA SER A 28 9.80 -3.88 -17.36
C SER A 28 9.99 -4.35 -15.93
N THR A 29 9.37 -3.67 -14.96
CA THR A 29 9.50 -4.01 -13.54
C THR A 29 8.79 -5.31 -13.21
N LEU A 30 7.58 -5.50 -13.74
CA LEU A 30 6.82 -6.75 -13.57
C LEU A 30 7.57 -7.95 -14.17
N ALA A 31 8.11 -7.81 -15.39
CA ALA A 31 8.87 -8.87 -16.04
C ALA A 31 10.16 -9.20 -15.26
N LYS A 32 10.89 -8.19 -14.76
CA LYS A 32 12.08 -8.39 -13.89
C LYS A 32 11.73 -9.07 -12.57
N ALA A 33 10.52 -8.84 -12.05
CA ALA A 33 10.00 -9.51 -10.86
C ALA A 33 9.48 -10.94 -11.16
N GLY A 34 9.60 -11.42 -12.41
CA GLY A 34 9.23 -12.77 -12.82
C GLY A 34 7.75 -12.96 -13.15
N ALA A 35 6.96 -11.89 -13.30
CA ALA A 35 5.59 -12.01 -13.79
C ALA A 35 5.56 -12.28 -15.29
N GLU A 36 4.64 -13.11 -15.75
CA GLU A 36 4.33 -13.24 -17.18
C GLU A 36 3.43 -12.07 -17.59
N VAL A 37 3.94 -11.19 -18.46
CA VAL A 37 3.22 -9.98 -18.87
C VAL A 37 2.87 -10.08 -20.35
N ARG A 38 1.59 -10.00 -20.70
CA ARG A 38 1.15 -9.80 -22.09
C ARG A 38 0.56 -8.40 -22.23
N VAL A 39 0.69 -7.80 -23.41
CA VAL A 39 0.25 -6.41 -23.63
C VAL A 39 -0.76 -6.35 -24.76
N ILE A 40 -1.79 -5.52 -24.63
CA ILE A 40 -2.71 -5.13 -25.70
C ILE A 40 -2.60 -3.62 -25.90
N LEU A 41 -2.27 -3.19 -27.11
CA LEU A 41 -2.26 -1.79 -27.51
C LEU A 41 -3.46 -1.50 -28.40
N THR A 42 -4.21 -0.45 -28.10
CA THR A 42 -5.16 0.11 -29.08
C THR A 42 -4.40 0.75 -30.24
N SER A 43 -4.99 0.88 -31.44
CA SER A 43 -4.33 1.57 -32.57
C SER A 43 -3.86 2.99 -32.20
N SER A 44 -4.62 3.71 -31.36
CA SER A 44 -4.21 5.04 -30.90
C SER A 44 -3.04 5.03 -29.92
N ALA A 45 -2.79 3.92 -29.21
CA ALA A 45 -1.62 3.78 -28.34
C ALA A 45 -0.33 3.56 -29.14
N GLU A 46 -0.43 2.86 -30.27
CA GLU A 46 0.71 2.59 -31.16
C GLU A 46 1.32 3.86 -31.76
N ALA A 47 0.53 4.94 -31.87
CA ALA A 47 1.03 6.25 -32.26
C ALA A 47 2.00 6.87 -31.23
N PHE A 48 2.00 6.40 -29.98
CA PHE A 48 2.89 6.89 -28.91
C PHE A 48 4.04 5.93 -28.63
N VAL A 49 3.77 4.62 -28.58
CA VAL A 49 4.75 3.57 -28.26
C VAL A 49 4.42 2.33 -29.06
N SER A 50 5.40 1.73 -29.74
CA SER A 50 5.16 0.55 -30.58
C SER A 50 5.00 -0.74 -29.77
N ALA A 51 4.29 -1.71 -30.35
CA ALA A 51 4.17 -3.05 -29.80
C ALA A 51 5.54 -3.73 -29.58
N LEU A 52 6.52 -3.47 -30.46
CA LEU A 52 7.89 -4.01 -30.34
C LEU A 52 8.54 -3.66 -28.99
N THR A 53 8.37 -2.43 -28.50
CA THR A 53 8.92 -2.02 -27.20
C THR A 53 8.36 -2.90 -26.09
N PHE A 54 7.05 -3.10 -26.05
CA PHE A 54 6.41 -3.90 -25.01
C PHE A 54 6.71 -5.39 -25.14
N ALA A 55 6.79 -5.93 -26.36
CA ALA A 55 7.18 -7.31 -26.57
C ALA A 55 8.60 -7.57 -26.07
N THR A 56 9.53 -6.64 -26.33
CA THR A 56 10.92 -6.73 -25.86
C THR A 56 11.02 -6.63 -24.34
N LEU A 57 10.28 -5.68 -23.72
CA LEU A 57 10.32 -5.47 -22.27
C LEU A 57 9.67 -6.62 -21.49
N SER A 58 8.57 -7.16 -22.00
CA SER A 58 7.83 -8.27 -21.37
C SER A 58 8.41 -9.64 -21.67
N ARG A 59 9.16 -9.79 -22.77
CA ARG A 59 9.59 -11.08 -23.35
C ARG A 59 8.42 -11.98 -23.77
N HIS A 60 7.26 -11.39 -24.02
CA HIS A 60 6.06 -12.05 -24.51
C HIS A 60 5.41 -11.22 -25.61
N ASN A 61 4.31 -11.71 -26.18
CA ASN A 61 3.59 -11.00 -27.24
C ASN A 61 2.96 -9.70 -26.74
N ALA A 62 3.08 -8.66 -27.57
CA ALA A 62 2.29 -7.44 -27.49
C ALA A 62 1.34 -7.43 -28.69
N TYR A 63 0.04 -7.49 -28.42
CA TYR A 63 -1.03 -7.55 -29.39
C TYR A 63 -1.55 -6.16 -29.71
N THR A 64 -2.06 -5.98 -30.92
CA THR A 64 -2.66 -4.73 -31.40
C THR A 64 -4.07 -4.97 -31.90
N ASP A 65 -4.78 -3.90 -32.25
CA ASP A 65 -6.11 -4.03 -32.86
C ASP A 65 -6.08 -4.77 -34.22
N ASP A 66 -4.93 -4.79 -34.91
CA ASP A 66 -4.73 -5.59 -36.13
C ASP A 66 -4.76 -7.10 -35.86
N ASN A 67 -4.50 -7.52 -34.61
CA ASN A 67 -4.62 -8.93 -34.19
C ASN A 67 -6.05 -9.30 -33.76
N PHE A 68 -6.99 -8.35 -33.72
CA PHE A 68 -8.28 -8.55 -33.09
C PHE A 68 -9.12 -9.63 -33.79
N TRP A 69 -9.32 -9.47 -35.10
CA TRP A 69 -10.07 -10.39 -35.94
C TRP A 69 -9.12 -11.05 -36.94
N SER A 70 -8.57 -12.20 -36.54
CA SER A 70 -7.67 -12.97 -37.37
C SER A 70 -8.25 -14.34 -37.71
N ALA A 71 -8.28 -14.67 -39.00
CA ALA A 71 -8.81 -15.95 -39.49
C ALA A 71 -7.84 -17.12 -39.28
N ASP A 72 -6.59 -16.85 -38.91
CA ASP A 72 -5.54 -17.84 -38.67
C ASP A 72 -5.53 -18.40 -37.23
N GLN A 73 -6.32 -17.82 -36.32
CA GLN A 73 -6.42 -18.28 -34.94
C GLN A 73 -7.63 -19.19 -34.74
N ALA A 74 -7.38 -20.40 -34.23
CA ALA A 74 -8.44 -21.38 -33.94
C ALA A 74 -9.36 -20.96 -32.78
N ARG A 75 -8.87 -20.11 -31.86
CA ARG A 75 -9.65 -19.56 -30.74
C ARG A 75 -9.73 -18.04 -30.85
N PRO A 76 -10.86 -17.40 -30.48
CA PRO A 76 -10.94 -15.96 -30.46
C PRO A 76 -9.93 -15.36 -29.47
N LEU A 77 -8.99 -14.56 -29.97
CA LEU A 77 -7.88 -14.02 -29.18
C LEU A 77 -8.35 -13.28 -27.92
N HIS A 78 -9.43 -12.49 -28.03
CA HIS A 78 -9.96 -11.73 -26.89
C HIS A 78 -10.47 -12.62 -25.76
N ILE A 79 -10.95 -13.83 -26.05
CA ILE A 79 -11.35 -14.83 -25.05
C ILE A 79 -10.12 -15.49 -24.45
N GLU A 80 -9.14 -15.87 -25.27
CA GLU A 80 -7.88 -16.49 -24.78
C GLU A 80 -7.17 -15.56 -23.79
N LEU A 81 -7.01 -14.28 -24.15
CA LEU A 81 -6.34 -13.31 -23.28
C LEU A 81 -7.13 -13.05 -21.99
N ALA A 82 -8.46 -13.05 -22.08
CA ALA A 82 -9.35 -12.89 -20.92
C ALA A 82 -9.23 -14.06 -19.93
N GLU A 83 -9.23 -15.30 -20.41
CA GLU A 83 -9.07 -16.52 -19.59
C GLU A 83 -7.64 -16.69 -19.06
N TRP A 84 -6.64 -16.21 -19.80
CA TRP A 84 -5.23 -16.35 -19.42
C TRP A 84 -4.82 -15.46 -18.24
N ALA A 85 -5.44 -14.28 -18.09
CA ALA A 85 -5.00 -13.26 -17.15
C ALA A 85 -5.52 -13.48 -15.71
N ASP A 86 -4.62 -13.52 -14.73
CA ASP A 86 -4.98 -13.50 -13.31
C ASP A 86 -5.40 -12.10 -12.84
N CYS A 87 -4.89 -11.07 -13.53
CA CYS A 87 -5.15 -9.66 -13.27
C CYS A 87 -4.97 -8.84 -14.55
N PHE A 88 -5.76 -7.78 -14.70
CA PHE A 88 -5.70 -6.88 -15.84
C PHE A 88 -5.33 -5.45 -15.38
N LEU A 89 -4.35 -4.81 -16.01
CA LEU A 89 -4.08 -3.38 -15.88
C LEU A 89 -4.55 -2.65 -17.14
N ILE A 90 -5.27 -1.52 -17.00
CA ILE A 90 -5.49 -0.58 -18.10
C ILE A 90 -4.79 0.73 -17.78
N ALA A 91 -3.68 0.98 -18.47
CA ALA A 91 -2.82 2.14 -18.26
C ALA A 91 -2.17 2.62 -19.58
N PRO A 92 -2.29 3.90 -19.94
CA PRO A 92 -3.28 4.83 -19.42
C PRO A 92 -4.69 4.37 -19.80
N LEU A 93 -5.67 4.66 -18.94
CA LEU A 93 -7.09 4.65 -19.29
C LEU A 93 -7.50 6.05 -19.76
N THR A 94 -7.72 6.20 -21.06
CA THR A 94 -8.21 7.44 -21.68
C THR A 94 -9.71 7.62 -21.49
N ALA A 95 -10.21 8.85 -21.65
CA ALA A 95 -11.66 9.14 -21.59
C ALA A 95 -12.48 8.30 -22.59
N ASN A 96 -11.94 8.05 -23.79
CA ASN A 96 -12.59 7.23 -24.81
C ASN A 96 -12.75 5.77 -24.33
N THR A 97 -11.66 5.16 -23.86
CA THR A 97 -11.69 3.78 -23.36
C THR A 97 -12.58 3.68 -22.11
N LEU A 98 -12.52 4.66 -21.20
CA LEU A 98 -13.42 4.72 -20.05
C LEU A 98 -14.90 4.77 -20.47
N GLY A 99 -15.25 5.55 -21.50
CA GLY A 99 -16.60 5.58 -22.05
C GLY A 99 -17.03 4.22 -22.61
N LYS A 100 -16.13 3.52 -23.32
CA LYS A 100 -16.40 2.17 -23.82
C LYS A 100 -16.67 1.19 -22.68
N LEU A 101 -15.84 1.20 -21.63
CA LEU A 101 -16.04 0.36 -20.45
C LEU A 101 -17.37 0.64 -19.75
N ALA A 102 -17.70 1.92 -19.53
CA ALA A 102 -18.94 2.32 -18.86
C ALA A 102 -20.21 1.88 -19.59
N HIS A 103 -20.15 1.81 -20.93
CA HIS A 103 -21.31 1.48 -21.77
C HIS A 103 -21.27 0.07 -22.37
N GLY A 104 -20.29 -0.76 -22.00
CA GLY A 104 -20.14 -2.12 -22.53
C GLY A 104 -19.86 -2.18 -24.03
N LEU A 105 -19.20 -1.16 -24.60
CA LEU A 105 -18.79 -1.16 -26.00
C LEU A 105 -17.51 -1.98 -26.15
N ALA A 106 -17.50 -2.91 -27.10
CA ALA A 106 -16.44 -3.89 -27.34
C ALA A 106 -15.99 -3.89 -28.82
N ASP A 107 -15.62 -2.71 -29.32
CA ASP A 107 -15.33 -2.45 -30.74
C ASP A 107 -13.84 -2.67 -31.12
N ASN A 108 -12.99 -3.02 -30.15
CA ASN A 108 -11.57 -3.31 -30.39
C ASN A 108 -11.03 -4.39 -29.45
N LEU A 109 -9.79 -4.86 -29.66
CA LEU A 109 -9.24 -6.01 -28.93
C LEU A 109 -9.25 -5.76 -27.41
N LEU A 110 -8.78 -4.58 -26.99
CA LEU A 110 -8.72 -4.23 -25.57
C LEU A 110 -10.10 -4.23 -24.91
N SER A 111 -11.06 -3.48 -25.46
CA SER A 111 -12.38 -3.34 -24.85
C SER A 111 -13.16 -4.65 -24.84
N ASN A 112 -13.03 -5.46 -25.90
CA ASN A 112 -13.66 -6.77 -25.97
C ASN A 112 -13.04 -7.78 -24.99
N THR A 113 -11.70 -7.78 -24.83
CA THR A 113 -11.04 -8.62 -23.81
C THR A 113 -11.45 -8.24 -22.40
N VAL A 114 -11.62 -6.95 -22.09
CA VAL A 114 -12.10 -6.51 -20.76
C VAL A 114 -13.52 -7.00 -20.49
N LEU A 115 -14.39 -6.97 -21.50
CA LEU A 115 -15.76 -7.44 -21.39
C LEU A 115 -15.85 -8.97 -21.20
N ALA A 116 -14.94 -9.72 -21.83
CA ALA A 116 -14.85 -11.17 -21.69
C ALA A 116 -14.13 -11.64 -20.41
N SER A 117 -13.35 -10.76 -19.76
CA SER A 117 -12.56 -11.11 -18.57
C SER A 117 -13.43 -11.16 -17.32
N THR A 118 -13.07 -12.03 -16.38
CA THR A 118 -13.67 -12.10 -15.03
C THR A 118 -12.68 -11.74 -13.92
N CYS A 119 -11.40 -11.52 -14.26
CA CYS A 119 -10.37 -11.21 -13.27
C CYS A 119 -10.47 -9.75 -12.79
N PRO A 120 -9.81 -9.40 -11.67
CA PRO A 120 -9.75 -8.02 -11.21
C PRO A 120 -9.02 -7.12 -12.21
N VAL A 121 -9.57 -5.91 -12.42
CA VAL A 121 -9.07 -4.94 -13.40
C VAL A 121 -8.66 -3.64 -12.70
N LEU A 122 -7.38 -3.31 -12.76
CA LEU A 122 -6.84 -2.06 -12.26
C LEU A 122 -6.88 -0.97 -13.35
N LEU A 123 -7.50 0.17 -13.04
CA LEU A 123 -7.71 1.30 -13.94
C LEU A 123 -6.80 2.47 -13.52
N ALA A 124 -5.90 2.86 -14.42
CA ALA A 124 -5.00 4.00 -14.23
C ALA A 124 -5.38 5.14 -15.21
N PRO A 125 -6.35 5.99 -14.88
CA PRO A 125 -6.81 7.06 -15.77
C PRO A 125 -5.71 8.09 -16.04
N ALA A 126 -5.66 8.58 -17.29
CA ALA A 126 -4.77 9.66 -17.68
C ALA A 126 -5.40 10.53 -18.77
N MET A 127 -5.63 11.81 -18.45
CA MET A 127 -6.17 12.80 -19.39
C MET A 127 -5.92 14.22 -18.87
N ASN A 128 -6.18 15.21 -19.71
CA ASN A 128 -6.15 16.62 -19.29
C ASN A 128 -7.12 16.86 -18.11
N THR A 129 -6.81 17.81 -17.20
CA THR A 129 -7.68 18.13 -16.06
C THR A 129 -9.09 18.52 -16.46
N ASP A 130 -9.25 19.37 -17.48
CA ASP A 130 -10.56 19.82 -17.94
C ASP A 130 -11.36 18.67 -18.54
N MET A 131 -10.68 17.69 -19.16
CA MET A 131 -11.31 16.43 -19.62
C MET A 131 -11.72 15.56 -18.43
N TRP A 132 -10.84 15.39 -17.45
CA TRP A 132 -11.12 14.59 -16.26
C TRP A 132 -12.34 15.13 -15.51
N LEU A 133 -12.40 16.44 -15.33
CA LEU A 133 -13.49 17.13 -14.62
C LEU A 133 -14.79 17.22 -15.43
N GLN A 134 -14.83 16.79 -16.69
CA GLN A 134 -16.08 16.79 -17.45
C GLN A 134 -17.14 15.92 -16.75
N PRO A 135 -18.40 16.39 -16.66
CA PRO A 135 -19.47 15.61 -16.04
C PRO A 135 -19.67 14.23 -16.68
N SER A 136 -19.48 14.08 -18.00
CA SER A 136 -19.57 12.79 -18.68
C SER A 136 -18.48 11.81 -18.25
N VAL A 137 -17.23 12.27 -18.17
CA VAL A 137 -16.09 11.46 -17.73
C VAL A 137 -16.26 11.05 -16.28
N GLN A 138 -16.66 11.98 -15.40
CA GLN A 138 -16.93 11.67 -14.00
C GLN A 138 -18.07 10.66 -13.85
N ARG A 139 -19.18 10.80 -14.60
CA ARG A 139 -20.27 9.80 -14.57
C ARG A 139 -19.78 8.42 -14.99
N ASN A 140 -19.03 8.33 -16.09
CA ASN A 140 -18.50 7.05 -16.58
C ASN A 140 -17.54 6.42 -15.56
N TRP A 141 -16.69 7.23 -14.94
CA TRP A 141 -15.78 6.79 -13.89
C TRP A 141 -16.53 6.20 -12.68
N HIS A 142 -17.53 6.92 -12.16
CA HIS A 142 -18.34 6.43 -11.04
C HIS A 142 -19.11 5.17 -11.42
N GLN A 143 -19.69 5.11 -12.63
CA GLN A 143 -20.43 3.95 -13.12
C GLN A 143 -19.54 2.70 -13.20
N VAL A 144 -18.35 2.79 -13.79
CA VAL A 144 -17.41 1.66 -13.88
C VAL A 144 -17.02 1.16 -12.49
N LEU A 145 -16.81 2.06 -11.52
CA LEU A 145 -16.45 1.68 -10.15
C LEU A 145 -17.60 1.06 -9.33
N THR A 146 -18.80 0.95 -9.88
CA THR A 146 -19.89 0.17 -9.25
C THR A 146 -19.70 -1.34 -9.39
N ASP A 147 -18.96 -1.79 -10.41
CA ASP A 147 -18.57 -3.19 -10.56
C ASP A 147 -17.32 -3.47 -9.70
N GLU A 148 -17.43 -4.45 -8.80
CA GLU A 148 -16.40 -4.79 -7.82
C GLU A 148 -15.10 -5.30 -8.44
N ARG A 149 -15.11 -5.73 -9.71
CA ARG A 149 -13.90 -6.11 -10.44
C ARG A 149 -13.01 -4.92 -10.77
N TYR A 150 -13.55 -3.71 -10.85
CA TYR A 150 -12.77 -2.53 -11.22
C TYR A 150 -12.17 -1.86 -9.97
N HIS A 151 -10.85 -1.67 -10.03
CA HIS A 151 -10.06 -1.00 -9.00
C HIS A 151 -9.44 0.27 -9.57
N ALA A 152 -9.44 1.33 -8.79
CA ALA A 152 -8.89 2.62 -9.20
C ALA A 152 -7.45 2.79 -8.71
N VAL A 153 -6.60 3.39 -9.55
CA VAL A 153 -5.31 3.96 -9.12
C VAL A 153 -5.11 5.34 -9.75
N GLY A 154 -5.19 6.38 -8.91
CA GLY A 154 -5.19 7.77 -9.37
C GLY A 154 -6.54 8.22 -9.97
N PRO A 155 -6.56 9.31 -10.76
CA PRO A 155 -5.40 10.05 -11.26
C PRO A 155 -4.72 10.89 -10.18
N ALA A 156 -3.43 11.16 -10.35
CA ALA A 156 -2.67 12.03 -9.46
C ALA A 156 -2.84 13.52 -9.82
N ALA A 157 -2.65 14.40 -8.83
CA ALA A 157 -2.46 15.83 -9.06
C ALA A 157 -1.00 16.11 -9.49
N GLY A 158 -0.80 17.06 -10.42
CA GLY A 158 0.54 17.52 -10.79
C GLY A 158 0.58 18.26 -12.13
N ARG A 159 1.78 18.63 -12.58
CA ARG A 159 1.98 19.24 -13.91
C ARG A 159 1.66 18.22 -15.02
N LEU A 160 0.76 18.58 -15.91
CA LEU A 160 0.34 17.82 -17.08
C LEU A 160 1.17 18.19 -18.32
N ALA A 161 1.05 17.39 -19.39
CA ALA A 161 1.75 17.65 -20.65
C ALA A 161 1.36 18.99 -21.33
N CYS A 162 0.20 19.55 -20.94
CA CYS A 162 -0.24 20.89 -21.34
C CYS A 162 0.25 22.01 -20.42
N ASP A 163 1.30 21.76 -19.62
CA ASP A 163 1.92 22.69 -18.67
C ASP A 163 1.05 23.19 -17.50
N ARG A 164 -0.22 22.77 -17.42
CA ARG A 164 -1.13 23.06 -16.29
C ARG A 164 -0.88 22.15 -15.09
N ILE A 165 -1.08 22.66 -13.87
CA ILE A 165 -1.11 21.87 -12.63
C ILE A 165 -2.55 21.51 -12.31
N GLY A 166 -2.86 20.23 -12.20
CA GLY A 166 -4.21 19.76 -11.86
C GLY A 166 -4.30 18.24 -11.73
N THR A 167 -5.49 17.75 -11.39
CA THR A 167 -5.82 16.31 -11.34
C THR A 167 -6.02 15.77 -12.75
N GLY A 168 -5.52 14.58 -13.06
CA GLY A 168 -5.66 13.96 -14.39
C GLY A 168 -4.40 13.27 -14.90
N ARG A 169 -3.27 13.45 -14.19
CA ARG A 169 -2.03 12.75 -14.49
C ARG A 169 -2.19 11.27 -14.12
N MET A 170 -1.71 10.37 -14.98
CA MET A 170 -1.62 8.96 -14.63
C MET A 170 -0.85 8.78 -13.32
N ALA A 171 -1.32 7.85 -12.47
CA ALA A 171 -0.56 7.41 -11.32
C ALA A 171 0.88 7.04 -11.72
N THR A 172 1.83 7.21 -10.79
CA THR A 172 3.23 6.86 -11.07
C THR A 172 3.37 5.35 -11.24
N PRO A 173 4.38 4.88 -11.97
CA PRO A 173 4.68 3.45 -12.07
C PRO A 173 4.74 2.76 -10.71
N GLN A 174 5.34 3.39 -9.71
CA GLN A 174 5.47 2.88 -8.34
C GLN A 174 4.10 2.68 -7.68
N THR A 175 3.18 3.64 -7.81
CA THR A 175 1.82 3.52 -7.27
C THR A 175 1.02 2.44 -8.00
N ILE A 176 1.16 2.32 -9.33
CA ILE A 176 0.52 1.26 -10.12
C ILE A 176 1.02 -0.12 -9.69
N LEU A 177 2.34 -0.29 -9.52
CA LEU A 177 2.94 -1.54 -9.08
C LEU A 177 2.47 -1.94 -7.69
N ALA A 178 2.40 -1.01 -6.74
CA ALA A 178 1.87 -1.26 -5.39
C ALA A 178 0.39 -1.67 -5.40
N ALA A 179 -0.41 -1.05 -6.26
CA ALA A 179 -1.81 -1.42 -6.44
C ALA A 179 -1.95 -2.83 -7.08
N LEU A 180 -1.15 -3.17 -8.09
CA LEU A 180 -1.12 -4.51 -8.68
C LEU A 180 -0.68 -5.58 -7.68
N GLU A 181 0.36 -5.32 -6.89
CA GLU A 181 0.80 -6.22 -5.83
C GLU A 181 -0.32 -6.49 -4.83
N SER A 182 -1.03 -5.43 -4.43
CA SER A 182 -2.18 -5.54 -3.52
C SER A 182 -3.34 -6.30 -4.16
N LEU A 183 -3.60 -6.07 -5.45
CA LEU A 183 -4.66 -6.73 -6.20
C LEU A 183 -4.41 -8.24 -6.32
N LYS A 184 -3.15 -8.63 -6.56
CA LYS A 184 -2.69 -10.03 -6.52
C LYS A 184 -2.91 -10.64 -5.14
N HIS A 185 -2.48 -9.96 -4.08
CA HIS A 185 -2.61 -10.47 -2.70
C HIS A 185 -4.07 -10.68 -2.27
N THR A 186 -4.94 -9.76 -2.67
CA THR A 186 -6.35 -9.73 -2.26
C THR A 186 -7.26 -10.50 -3.22
N GLN A 187 -6.77 -10.83 -4.42
CA GLN A 187 -7.60 -11.35 -5.52
C GLN A 187 -8.82 -10.45 -5.80
N GLY A 188 -8.64 -9.12 -5.71
CA GLY A 188 -9.74 -8.15 -5.86
C GLY A 188 -10.63 -7.97 -4.63
N ARG A 189 -10.46 -8.76 -3.56
CA ARG A 189 -11.34 -8.69 -2.39
C ARG A 189 -11.07 -7.44 -1.55
N ARG A 190 -12.13 -6.69 -1.27
CA ARG A 190 -12.12 -5.56 -0.31
C ARG A 190 -12.66 -6.00 1.05
N ASP A 191 -11.94 -6.92 1.67
CA ASP A 191 -12.38 -7.63 2.88
C ASP A 191 -12.26 -6.83 4.18
N LEU A 192 -11.73 -5.60 4.12
CA LEU A 192 -11.75 -4.61 5.19
C LEU A 192 -12.74 -3.46 4.92
N LYS A 193 -13.63 -3.61 3.91
CA LYS A 193 -14.70 -2.63 3.64
C LYS A 193 -15.51 -2.36 4.90
N GLY A 194 -15.65 -1.09 5.26
CA GLY A 194 -16.36 -0.63 6.45
C GLY A 194 -15.55 -0.65 7.74
N LYS A 195 -14.31 -1.18 7.75
CA LYS A 195 -13.41 -1.10 8.90
C LYS A 195 -12.71 0.26 8.97
N ARG A 196 -12.55 0.78 10.18
CA ARG A 196 -11.78 1.98 10.52
C ARG A 196 -10.47 1.58 11.19
N VAL A 197 -9.34 1.86 10.55
CA VAL A 197 -8.00 1.44 10.97
C VAL A 197 -7.18 2.68 11.35
N LEU A 198 -6.74 2.74 12.61
CA LEU A 198 -5.83 3.76 13.13
C LEU A 198 -4.40 3.22 13.14
N ILE A 199 -3.47 3.92 12.52
CA ILE A 199 -2.08 3.47 12.40
C ILE A 199 -1.16 4.56 12.95
N SER A 200 -0.23 4.19 13.84
CA SER A 200 0.91 5.05 14.17
C SER A 200 2.13 4.68 13.33
N THR A 201 2.88 5.68 12.84
CA THR A 201 4.11 5.44 12.05
C THR A 201 5.19 6.49 12.29
N GLY A 202 6.40 6.21 11.79
CA GLY A 202 7.58 7.08 11.94
C GLY A 202 8.29 6.86 13.28
N SER A 203 8.95 7.90 13.79
CA SER A 203 9.51 7.96 15.15
C SER A 203 9.08 9.23 15.86
N THR A 204 9.20 9.25 17.19
CA THR A 204 9.02 10.47 17.97
C THR A 204 10.36 11.17 18.20
N GLN A 205 10.31 12.48 18.43
CA GLN A 205 11.46 13.32 18.72
C GLN A 205 11.27 13.99 20.08
N GLU A 206 12.04 13.55 21.07
CA GLU A 206 12.03 14.09 22.42
C GLU A 206 13.13 15.15 22.54
N PHE A 207 12.74 16.42 22.42
CA PHE A 207 13.68 17.55 22.35
C PHE A 207 14.38 17.79 23.69
N ILE A 208 15.71 17.92 23.63
CA ILE A 208 16.57 18.34 24.74
C ILE A 208 16.60 19.88 24.80
N ASP A 209 16.71 20.50 23.63
CA ASP A 209 16.71 21.93 23.39
C ASP A 209 16.13 22.22 22.00
N ALA A 210 16.13 23.47 21.53
CA ALA A 210 15.58 23.83 20.21
C ALA A 210 16.24 23.15 18.98
N VAL A 211 17.37 22.46 19.15
CA VAL A 211 18.19 21.91 18.06
C VAL A 211 18.43 20.40 18.20
N ARG A 212 18.51 19.90 19.43
CA ARG A 212 18.90 18.51 19.75
C ARG A 212 17.69 17.75 20.27
N TYR A 213 17.52 16.51 19.83
CA TYR A 213 16.47 15.60 20.31
C TYR A 213 16.99 14.16 20.43
N ILE A 214 16.26 13.36 21.20
CA ILE A 214 16.40 11.90 21.29
C ILE A 214 15.29 11.28 20.44
N GLY A 215 15.63 10.29 19.62
CA GLY A 215 14.65 9.60 18.80
C GLY A 215 15.23 8.38 18.09
N ASN A 216 14.36 7.65 17.40
CA ASN A 216 14.70 6.38 16.76
C ASN A 216 14.85 6.58 15.23
N PRO A 217 15.71 5.81 14.54
CA PRO A 217 15.93 5.93 13.09
C PRO A 217 14.81 5.29 12.25
N SER A 218 13.55 5.40 12.67
CA SER A 218 12.42 4.85 11.94
C SER A 218 12.01 5.77 10.79
N THR A 219 11.96 5.22 9.57
CA THR A 219 11.56 5.98 8.37
C THR A 219 10.04 6.06 8.19
N GLY A 220 9.26 5.24 8.90
CA GLY A 220 7.81 5.16 8.74
C GLY A 220 7.31 4.34 7.53
N ARG A 221 8.21 3.76 6.73
CA ARG A 221 7.84 2.95 5.53
C ARG A 221 6.88 1.80 5.85
N MET A 222 7.04 1.13 7.00
CA MET A 222 6.16 0.02 7.39
C MET A 222 4.72 0.50 7.65
N GLY A 223 4.54 1.61 8.37
CA GLY A 223 3.20 2.16 8.61
C GLY A 223 2.53 2.69 7.33
N ILE A 224 3.31 3.22 6.37
CA ILE A 224 2.78 3.57 5.04
C ILE A 224 2.32 2.31 4.31
N ALA A 225 3.12 1.23 4.32
CA ALA A 225 2.72 -0.03 3.71
C ALA A 225 1.45 -0.63 4.35
N LEU A 226 1.31 -0.52 5.68
CA LEU A 226 0.09 -0.91 6.40
C LEU A 226 -1.11 -0.05 6.01
N ALA A 227 -0.93 1.26 5.86
CA ALA A 227 -1.98 2.15 5.39
C ALA A 227 -2.41 1.79 3.96
N THR A 228 -1.46 1.59 3.06
CA THR A 228 -1.70 1.19 1.66
C THR A 228 -2.44 -0.13 1.56
N ALA A 229 -2.00 -1.16 2.28
CA ALA A 229 -2.69 -2.45 2.28
C ALA A 229 -4.12 -2.34 2.84
N ALA A 230 -4.34 -1.55 3.90
CA ALA A 230 -5.69 -1.33 4.45
C ALA A 230 -6.62 -0.62 3.45
N VAL A 231 -6.16 0.46 2.82
CA VAL A 231 -6.94 1.18 1.79
C VAL A 231 -7.27 0.28 0.61
N HIS A 232 -6.30 -0.47 0.09
CA HIS A 232 -6.54 -1.38 -1.04
C HIS A 232 -7.49 -2.53 -0.70
N ARG A 233 -7.63 -2.87 0.59
CA ARG A 233 -8.63 -3.81 1.11
C ARG A 233 -9.95 -3.16 1.50
N GLY A 234 -10.11 -1.86 1.29
CA GLY A 234 -11.36 -1.12 1.45
C GLY A 234 -11.58 -0.47 2.81
N ALA A 235 -10.58 -0.44 3.70
CA ALA A 235 -10.71 0.22 5.00
C ALA A 235 -10.66 1.74 4.90
N HIS A 236 -11.28 2.41 5.87
CA HIS A 236 -11.04 3.81 6.19
C HIS A 236 -9.81 3.91 7.09
N VAL A 237 -8.81 4.70 6.70
CA VAL A 237 -7.51 4.73 7.40
C VAL A 237 -7.18 6.11 7.92
N SER A 238 -6.83 6.17 9.20
CA SER A 238 -6.20 7.31 9.86
C SER A 238 -4.75 6.97 10.19
N LEU A 239 -3.82 7.85 9.81
CA LEU A 239 -2.38 7.69 9.99
C LEU A 239 -1.83 8.82 10.86
N VAL A 240 -1.55 8.51 12.12
CA VAL A 240 -0.81 9.40 13.03
C VAL A 240 0.68 9.16 12.78
N HIS A 241 1.42 10.20 12.41
CA HIS A 241 2.81 10.02 12.01
C HIS A 241 3.76 11.02 12.65
N GLY A 242 4.90 10.50 13.10
CA GLY A 242 6.04 11.31 13.48
C GLY A 242 6.71 12.00 12.29
N PRO A 243 7.82 12.71 12.50
CA PRO A 243 8.61 13.30 11.43
C PRO A 243 9.07 12.24 10.40
N MET A 244 8.90 12.56 9.13
CA MET A 244 9.27 11.68 8.00
C MET A 244 9.73 12.51 6.80
N GLU A 245 10.58 11.90 5.98
CA GLU A 245 11.08 12.52 4.75
C GLU A 245 9.94 12.86 3.79
N ARG A 246 10.05 14.01 3.12
CA ARG A 246 8.99 14.54 2.24
C ARG A 246 8.60 13.56 1.13
N HIS A 247 9.58 12.89 0.52
CA HIS A 247 9.32 11.96 -0.58
C HIS A 247 8.56 10.72 -0.12
N LEU A 248 8.77 10.25 1.12
CA LEU A 248 7.98 9.18 1.72
C LEU A 248 6.57 9.63 2.04
N ARG A 249 6.39 10.85 2.56
CA ARG A 249 5.05 11.39 2.81
C ARG A 249 4.19 11.46 1.55
N GLN A 250 4.81 11.70 0.40
CA GLN A 250 4.14 11.73 -0.90
C GLN A 250 3.70 10.35 -1.41
N THR A 251 4.13 9.25 -0.77
CA THR A 251 3.68 7.89 -1.12
C THR A 251 2.50 7.41 -0.27
N ILE A 252 2.06 8.19 0.71
CA ILE A 252 0.82 7.92 1.46
C ILE A 252 -0.34 7.96 0.46
N PRO A 253 -1.14 6.88 0.34
CA PRO A 253 -2.22 6.83 -0.64
C PRO A 253 -3.41 7.67 -0.18
N ASP A 254 -4.11 8.27 -1.13
CA ASP A 254 -5.46 8.79 -0.88
C ASP A 254 -6.44 7.61 -0.66
N PRO A 255 -7.47 7.74 0.20
CA PRO A 255 -7.86 8.92 0.97
C PRO A 255 -7.39 8.89 2.44
N VAL A 256 -6.19 8.39 2.74
CA VAL A 256 -5.70 8.26 4.13
C VAL A 256 -5.73 9.63 4.83
N GLN A 257 -6.40 9.71 5.98
CA GLN A 257 -6.39 10.90 6.83
C GLN A 257 -5.09 10.92 7.63
N THR A 258 -4.33 12.02 7.58
CA THR A 258 -3.02 12.10 8.24
C THR A 258 -3.04 13.09 9.39
N THR A 259 -2.35 12.76 10.47
CA THR A 259 -2.12 13.66 11.62
C THR A 259 -0.63 13.64 11.95
N ALA A 260 0.04 14.77 11.71
CA ALA A 260 1.46 14.92 12.00
C ALA A 260 1.65 15.23 13.50
N VAL A 261 2.60 14.52 14.12
CA VAL A 261 3.00 14.69 15.53
C VAL A 261 4.51 14.76 15.64
N VAL A 262 5.02 15.23 16.77
CA VAL A 262 6.46 15.38 17.00
C VAL A 262 6.91 14.48 18.15
N SER A 263 6.33 14.65 19.33
CA SER A 263 6.68 13.90 20.53
C SER A 263 5.80 12.66 20.74
N ALA A 264 6.21 11.80 21.67
CA ALA A 264 5.39 10.70 22.14
C ALA A 264 4.10 11.16 22.81
N ALA A 265 4.13 12.29 23.54
CA ALA A 265 2.94 12.87 24.15
C ALA A 265 1.92 13.35 23.10
N ASP A 266 2.39 13.98 22.01
CA ASP A 266 1.54 14.39 20.89
C ASP A 266 0.92 13.16 20.21
N MET A 267 1.72 12.12 19.98
CA MET A 267 1.27 10.86 19.38
C MET A 267 0.21 10.18 20.25
N GLU A 268 0.44 10.12 21.56
CA GLU A 268 -0.51 9.57 22.53
C GLU A 268 -1.85 10.32 22.46
N ALA A 269 -1.81 11.65 22.55
CA ALA A 269 -3.01 12.49 22.49
C ALA A 269 -3.79 12.28 21.19
N ALA A 270 -3.10 12.26 20.05
CA ALA A 270 -3.71 12.07 18.73
C ALA A 270 -4.35 10.68 18.57
N LEU A 271 -3.73 9.62 19.13
CA LEU A 271 -4.27 8.27 19.09
C LEU A 271 -5.48 8.12 20.01
N MET A 272 -5.39 8.64 21.24
CA MET A 272 -6.49 8.59 22.22
C MET A 272 -7.73 9.35 21.72
N ALA A 273 -7.56 10.49 21.05
CA ALA A 273 -8.66 11.28 20.50
C ALA A 273 -9.49 10.54 19.44
N GLN A 274 -8.94 9.49 18.81
CA GLN A 274 -9.62 8.70 17.78
C GLN A 274 -10.03 7.30 18.25
N LEU A 275 -9.59 6.88 19.44
CA LEU A 275 -9.72 5.51 19.94
C LEU A 275 -11.17 5.01 19.88
N ASP A 276 -12.14 5.81 20.30
CA ASP A 276 -13.55 5.40 20.36
C ASP A 276 -14.20 5.20 18.99
N THR A 277 -13.54 5.66 17.92
CA THR A 277 -14.10 5.67 16.56
C THR A 277 -13.47 4.66 15.63
N VAL A 278 -12.54 3.83 16.10
CA VAL A 278 -11.83 2.87 15.23
C VAL A 278 -12.09 1.44 15.63
N ASP A 279 -11.90 0.52 14.70
CA ASP A 279 -12.03 -0.91 14.95
C ASP A 279 -10.64 -1.50 15.26
N TRP A 280 -9.63 -1.13 14.47
CA TRP A 280 -8.28 -1.66 14.57
C TRP A 280 -7.27 -0.54 14.83
N ILE A 281 -6.34 -0.80 15.77
CA ILE A 281 -5.25 0.10 16.13
C ILE A 281 -3.93 -0.62 15.88
N ILE A 282 -3.05 -0.03 15.08
CA ILE A 282 -1.78 -0.62 14.67
C ILE A 282 -0.63 0.29 15.07
N MET A 283 0.13 -0.14 16.08
CA MET A 283 1.22 0.60 16.67
C MET A 283 2.55 0.28 15.97
N ALA A 284 2.78 0.89 14.80
CA ALA A 284 3.97 0.69 13.99
C ALA A 284 5.02 1.83 14.13
N ALA A 285 4.74 2.88 14.91
CA ALA A 285 5.70 3.93 15.22
C ALA A 285 6.80 3.43 16.18
N ALA A 286 8.03 3.91 15.96
CA ALA A 286 9.13 3.77 16.91
C ALA A 286 9.09 4.94 17.90
N VAL A 287 8.26 4.79 18.93
CA VAL A 287 8.14 5.75 20.04
C VAL A 287 9.40 5.66 20.91
N ALA A 288 9.97 6.80 21.28
CA ALA A 288 11.11 6.86 22.19
C ALA A 288 10.73 6.30 23.57
N ASP A 289 11.63 5.52 24.19
CA ASP A 289 11.39 4.94 25.51
C ASP A 289 11.63 5.94 26.65
N MET A 290 12.49 6.94 26.42
CA MET A 290 12.92 7.94 27.39
C MET A 290 12.90 9.33 26.77
N ARG A 291 12.67 10.35 27.59
CA ARG A 291 12.73 11.76 27.22
C ARG A 291 13.61 12.56 28.17
N PRO A 292 14.16 13.72 27.75
CA PRO A 292 14.87 14.62 28.64
C PRO A 292 13.96 15.14 29.75
N GLN A 293 14.45 15.11 31.00
CA GLN A 293 13.72 15.68 32.14
C GLN A 293 13.68 17.22 32.07
N LEU A 294 14.68 17.81 31.42
CA LEU A 294 14.78 19.24 31.20
C LEU A 294 14.07 19.61 29.89
N HIS A 295 13.20 20.61 29.94
CA HIS A 295 12.59 21.21 28.75
C HIS A 295 13.06 22.66 28.61
N VAL A 296 13.91 22.90 27.61
CA VAL A 296 14.44 24.23 27.30
C VAL A 296 13.97 24.65 25.92
N THR A 297 13.35 25.82 25.84
CA THR A 297 12.81 26.37 24.58
C THR A 297 13.88 26.96 23.67
N GLY A 298 15.03 27.37 24.23
CA GLY A 298 16.18 27.90 23.50
C GLY A 298 17.28 26.86 23.27
N LYS A 299 18.25 27.16 22.40
CA LYS A 299 19.44 26.31 22.20
C LYS A 299 20.38 26.45 23.39
N LEU A 300 20.68 25.34 24.07
CA LEU A 300 21.70 25.32 25.12
C LEU A 300 23.11 25.42 24.50
N ALA A 301 23.95 26.28 25.08
CA ALA A 301 25.36 26.25 24.78
C ALA A 301 25.94 24.89 25.19
N LYS A 302 27.02 24.46 24.55
CA LYS A 302 27.61 23.13 24.84
C LYS A 302 28.06 23.00 26.30
N ALA A 303 28.49 24.09 26.92
CA ALA A 303 28.93 24.12 28.32
C ALA A 303 27.76 23.97 29.32
N ASP A 304 26.55 24.36 28.91
CA ASP A 304 25.35 24.32 29.76
C ASP A 304 24.56 23.01 29.62
N LEU A 305 25.02 22.09 28.76
CA LEU A 305 24.43 20.76 28.63
C LEU A 305 24.74 19.93 29.88
N PRO A 306 23.72 19.42 30.59
CA PRO A 306 23.95 18.52 31.72
C PRO A 306 24.75 17.28 31.30
N ASN A 307 25.73 16.91 32.13
CA ASN A 307 26.49 15.68 31.97
C ASN A 307 26.63 14.98 33.34
N PRO A 308 25.90 13.88 33.60
CA PRO A 308 25.04 13.17 32.65
C PRO A 308 23.74 13.93 32.33
N LEU A 309 23.16 13.67 31.16
CA LEU A 309 21.85 14.21 30.77
C LEU A 309 20.73 13.46 31.52
N PRO A 310 19.92 14.12 32.36
CA PRO A 310 18.85 13.46 33.09
C PRO A 310 17.69 13.08 32.16
N LEU A 311 17.29 11.80 32.21
CA LEU A 311 16.22 11.22 31.40
C LEU A 311 15.12 10.66 32.30
N GLU A 312 13.89 10.70 31.79
CA GLU A 312 12.73 10.07 32.41
C GLU A 312 11.97 9.20 31.40
N PRO A 313 11.27 8.13 31.84
CA PRO A 313 10.49 7.29 30.93
C PRO A 313 9.35 8.04 30.25
N VAL A 314 9.11 7.70 28.98
CA VAL A 314 7.92 8.12 28.24
C VAL A 314 6.73 7.21 28.61
N THR A 315 5.51 7.74 28.51
CA THR A 315 4.29 6.96 28.74
C THR A 315 4.20 5.79 27.75
N ASP A 316 3.89 4.59 28.25
CA ASP A 316 3.65 3.43 27.40
C ASP A 316 2.29 3.55 26.70
N ILE A 317 2.31 4.18 25.52
CA ILE A 317 1.11 4.44 24.71
C ILE A 317 0.33 3.16 24.42
N ALA A 318 1.01 2.04 24.15
CA ALA A 318 0.35 0.78 23.83
C ALA A 318 -0.36 0.18 25.05
N ALA A 319 0.26 0.23 26.23
CA ALA A 319 -0.40 -0.18 27.47
C ALA A 319 -1.60 0.73 27.81
N LYS A 320 -1.46 2.05 27.60
CA LYS A 320 -2.55 3.01 27.81
C LYS A 320 -3.72 2.77 26.86
N LEU A 321 -3.45 2.54 25.57
CA LEU A 321 -4.49 2.18 24.59
C LEU A 321 -5.16 0.86 24.97
N SER A 322 -4.40 -0.16 25.39
CA SER A 322 -4.96 -1.43 25.83
C SER A 322 -5.90 -1.28 27.03
N ALA A 323 -5.54 -0.45 28.00
CA ALA A 323 -6.39 -0.19 29.17
C ALA A 323 -7.68 0.58 28.86
N ASN A 324 -7.72 1.32 27.73
CA ASN A 324 -8.85 2.16 27.35
C ASN A 324 -9.62 1.65 26.11
N LYS A 325 -9.14 0.60 25.43
CA LYS A 325 -9.80 0.06 24.24
C LYS A 325 -11.11 -0.62 24.62
N ARG A 326 -12.09 -0.56 23.71
CA ARG A 326 -13.31 -1.36 23.80
C ARG A 326 -13.02 -2.84 23.50
N ALA A 327 -13.89 -3.72 23.98
CA ALA A 327 -13.73 -5.16 23.82
C ALA A 327 -13.74 -5.63 22.35
N ASP A 328 -14.45 -4.91 21.48
CA ASP A 328 -14.57 -5.20 20.03
C ASP A 328 -13.35 -4.71 19.22
N GLN A 329 -12.42 -3.98 19.84
CA GLN A 329 -11.25 -3.43 19.17
C GLN A 329 -10.06 -4.38 19.15
N THR A 330 -9.32 -4.34 18.05
CA THR A 330 -8.05 -5.06 17.89
C THR A 330 -6.87 -4.10 18.01
N LEU A 331 -5.97 -4.35 18.95
CA LEU A 331 -4.75 -3.59 19.17
C LEU A 331 -3.52 -4.43 18.79
N VAL A 332 -2.76 -3.95 17.81
CA VAL A 332 -1.61 -4.63 17.24
C VAL A 332 -0.34 -3.85 17.54
N GLY A 333 0.68 -4.51 18.11
CA GLY A 333 1.97 -3.91 18.37
C GLY A 333 3.06 -4.36 17.39
N PHE A 334 4.15 -3.58 17.34
CA PHE A 334 5.39 -4.00 16.70
C PHE A 334 6.53 -4.08 17.73
N ALA A 335 7.47 -4.99 17.49
CA ALA A 335 8.70 -5.10 18.26
C ALA A 335 9.89 -5.25 17.32
N ALA A 336 10.86 -4.35 17.42
CA ALA A 336 12.18 -4.53 16.85
C ALA A 336 13.06 -5.18 17.93
N GLN A 337 13.67 -6.32 17.63
CA GLN A 337 14.54 -7.04 18.56
C GLN A 337 15.79 -7.56 17.85
N THR A 338 16.82 -7.87 18.62
CA THR A 338 18.05 -8.52 18.16
C THR A 338 18.25 -9.80 18.97
N GLY A 339 18.82 -10.85 18.38
CA GLY A 339 18.97 -12.15 19.04
C GLY A 339 17.66 -12.93 19.15
N ASP A 340 17.34 -13.47 20.34
CA ASP A 340 16.06 -14.17 20.56
C ASP A 340 14.90 -13.18 20.57
N ILE A 341 14.13 -13.20 19.48
CA ILE A 341 13.01 -12.28 19.28
C ILE A 341 11.67 -12.81 19.81
N ILE A 342 11.53 -14.11 20.09
CA ILE A 342 10.21 -14.71 20.37
C ILE A 342 9.82 -14.49 21.83
N GLN A 343 10.69 -14.88 22.77
CA GLN A 343 10.39 -14.80 24.20
C GLN A 343 10.10 -13.36 24.65
N PRO A 344 10.92 -12.35 24.31
CA PRO A 344 10.65 -10.99 24.76
C PRO A 344 9.45 -10.37 24.01
N ALA A 345 9.14 -10.83 22.79
CA ALA A 345 7.95 -10.43 22.06
C ALA A 345 6.65 -10.96 22.69
N LEU A 346 6.62 -12.24 23.12
CA LEU A 346 5.51 -12.80 23.90
C LEU A 346 5.32 -12.05 25.23
N GLY A 347 6.41 -11.78 25.95
CA GLY A 347 6.35 -10.97 27.16
C GLY A 347 5.85 -9.55 26.92
N LYS A 348 6.17 -8.93 25.77
CA LYS A 348 5.64 -7.61 25.38
C LYS A 348 4.16 -7.68 25.02
N LEU A 349 3.73 -8.70 24.29
CA LEU A 349 2.33 -8.95 23.93
C LEU A 349 1.44 -9.01 25.19
N GLN A 350 1.83 -9.83 26.17
CA GLN A 350 1.09 -10.02 27.42
C GLN A 350 1.10 -8.76 28.30
N ARG A 351 2.27 -8.20 28.61
CA ARG A 351 2.40 -7.03 29.51
C ARG A 351 1.66 -5.80 29.00
N LYS A 352 1.56 -5.64 27.67
CA LYS A 352 0.89 -4.50 27.03
C LYS A 352 -0.56 -4.81 26.63
N GLY A 353 -1.08 -6.00 26.94
CA GLY A 353 -2.45 -6.40 26.61
C GLY A 353 -2.78 -6.26 25.12
N LEU A 354 -1.87 -6.66 24.25
CA LEU A 354 -2.03 -6.59 22.79
C LEU A 354 -2.80 -7.81 22.28
N ASP A 355 -3.60 -7.64 21.23
CA ASP A 355 -4.27 -8.77 20.57
C ASP A 355 -3.34 -9.51 19.60
N ALA A 356 -2.40 -8.77 19.01
CA ALA A 356 -1.34 -9.33 18.19
C ALA A 356 -0.07 -8.48 18.27
N LEU A 357 1.05 -9.10 17.94
CA LEU A 357 2.35 -8.45 17.86
C LEU A 357 3.16 -8.99 16.71
N VAL A 358 3.80 -8.08 15.98
CA VAL A 358 4.73 -8.42 14.91
C VAL A 358 6.15 -8.13 15.40
N ALA A 359 6.93 -9.20 15.58
CA ALA A 359 8.33 -9.12 15.99
C ALA A 359 9.25 -9.19 14.77
N ASN A 360 10.08 -8.17 14.56
CA ASN A 360 11.04 -8.09 13.46
C ASN A 360 12.46 -8.14 14.02
N PRO A 361 13.32 -9.05 13.56
CA PRO A 361 14.74 -8.99 13.87
C PRO A 361 15.38 -7.82 13.10
N VAL A 362 16.10 -6.95 13.79
CA VAL A 362 16.74 -5.76 13.20
C VAL A 362 18.26 -5.87 13.07
N ASP A 363 18.81 -7.00 13.47
CA ASP A 363 20.22 -7.37 13.38
C ASP A 363 20.58 -8.19 12.12
N GLN A 364 19.60 -8.48 11.26
CA GLN A 364 19.79 -9.29 10.05
C GLN A 364 19.88 -8.42 8.78
N PRO A 365 20.67 -8.84 7.77
CA PRO A 365 20.69 -8.18 6.46
C PRO A 365 19.29 -8.13 5.83
N GLU A 366 18.99 -7.05 5.09
CA GLU A 366 17.71 -6.82 4.40
C GLU A 366 16.47 -6.65 5.31
N SER A 367 16.60 -6.66 6.64
CA SER A 367 15.51 -6.44 7.59
C SER A 367 15.62 -5.12 8.36
N GLY A 368 14.49 -4.64 8.88
CA GLY A 368 14.46 -3.51 9.81
C GLY A 368 14.22 -2.12 9.19
N PHE A 369 14.82 -1.12 9.84
CA PHE A 369 14.60 0.30 9.53
C PHE A 369 15.21 0.67 8.17
N GLY A 370 14.51 1.50 7.40
CA GLY A 370 15.01 1.99 6.11
C GLY A 370 14.88 1.05 4.91
N SER A 371 14.94 -0.28 5.09
CA SER A 371 14.75 -1.27 4.00
C SER A 371 13.34 -1.25 3.40
N ASP A 372 13.18 -1.66 2.13
CA ASP A 372 11.88 -1.90 1.49
C ASP A 372 11.35 -3.31 1.74
N ARG A 373 12.22 -4.20 2.25
CA ARG A 373 11.87 -5.56 2.65
C ARG A 373 11.79 -5.68 4.15
N ASN A 374 11.05 -6.68 4.61
CA ASN A 374 10.97 -7.03 6.02
C ASN A 374 10.62 -8.51 6.18
N HIS A 375 10.91 -9.05 7.35
CA HIS A 375 10.47 -10.36 7.79
C HIS A 375 10.22 -10.30 9.29
N GLY A 376 9.57 -11.32 9.83
CA GLY A 376 9.30 -11.34 11.24
C GLY A 376 8.46 -12.52 11.67
N ILE A 377 7.97 -12.45 12.90
CA ILE A 377 7.08 -13.45 13.48
C ILE A 377 5.83 -12.71 13.91
N PHE A 378 4.69 -13.17 13.41
CA PHE A 378 3.38 -12.77 13.90
C PHE A 378 3.02 -13.63 15.10
N LEU A 379 2.63 -12.97 16.19
CA LEU A 379 2.17 -13.58 17.42
C LEU A 379 0.76 -13.05 17.73
N ASP A 380 -0.16 -13.90 18.15
CA ASP A 380 -1.46 -13.47 18.69
C ASP A 380 -1.62 -13.81 20.18
N LYS A 381 -2.65 -13.21 20.80
CA LYS A 381 -2.97 -13.42 22.22
C LYS A 381 -3.39 -14.86 22.58
N TYR A 382 -3.70 -15.69 21.58
CA TYR A 382 -4.06 -17.09 21.76
C TYR A 382 -2.87 -18.05 21.57
N GLY A 383 -1.66 -17.49 21.36
CA GLY A 383 -0.42 -18.25 21.26
C GLY A 383 -0.09 -18.73 19.84
N GLN A 384 -0.84 -18.31 18.82
CA GLN A 384 -0.48 -18.60 17.43
C GLN A 384 0.84 -17.90 17.08
N GLN A 385 1.74 -18.63 16.43
CA GLN A 385 3.02 -18.10 15.96
C GLN A 385 3.17 -18.43 14.48
N ILE A 386 3.32 -17.39 13.65
CA ILE A 386 3.44 -17.54 12.20
C ILE A 386 4.66 -16.79 11.71
N THR A 387 5.57 -17.50 11.06
CA THR A 387 6.72 -16.90 10.39
C THR A 387 6.28 -16.13 9.14
N LEU A 388 6.63 -14.86 9.10
CA LEU A 388 6.50 -13.98 7.94
C LEU A 388 7.85 -13.97 7.22
N ALA A 389 7.97 -14.78 6.17
CA ALA A 389 9.17 -14.84 5.33
C ALA A 389 9.51 -13.47 4.70
N THR A 390 10.79 -13.27 4.37
CA THR A 390 11.31 -12.03 3.79
C THR A 390 10.61 -11.65 2.49
N ASP A 391 9.93 -10.52 2.54
CA ASP A 391 9.13 -10.02 1.43
C ASP A 391 9.14 -8.49 1.42
N THR A 392 8.45 -7.87 0.47
CA THR A 392 8.20 -6.42 0.51
C THR A 392 7.41 -6.07 1.78
N LYS A 393 7.57 -4.83 2.27
CA LYS A 393 6.75 -4.33 3.38
C LYS A 393 5.25 -4.33 3.07
N LEU A 394 4.87 -4.15 1.80
CA LEU A 394 3.46 -4.16 1.37
C LEU A 394 2.86 -5.57 1.38
N SER A 395 3.56 -6.57 0.86
CA SER A 395 3.19 -7.99 0.97
C SER A 395 3.07 -8.41 2.44
N MET A 396 4.04 -8.03 3.27
CA MET A 396 4.00 -8.29 4.72
C MET A 396 2.77 -7.64 5.38
N ALA A 397 2.44 -6.40 5.03
CA ALA A 397 1.24 -5.73 5.53
C ALA A 397 -0.05 -6.49 5.14
N HIS A 398 -0.17 -6.98 3.90
CA HIS A 398 -1.30 -7.81 3.47
C HIS A 398 -1.39 -9.12 4.25
N LYS A 399 -0.25 -9.78 4.50
CA LYS A 399 -0.19 -11.00 5.31
C LYS A 399 -0.67 -10.72 6.74
N ILE A 400 -0.20 -9.64 7.36
CA ILE A 400 -0.63 -9.22 8.71
C ILE A 400 -2.16 -9.05 8.75
N TYR A 401 -2.75 -8.30 7.83
CA TYR A 401 -4.22 -8.13 7.81
C TYR A 401 -4.97 -9.45 7.60
N SER A 402 -4.47 -10.33 6.74
CA SER A 402 -5.06 -11.66 6.54
C SER A 402 -4.99 -12.55 7.78
N LEU A 403 -3.98 -12.37 8.65
CA LEU A 403 -3.88 -13.04 9.95
C LEU A 403 -4.80 -12.40 10.99
N LEU A 404 -4.83 -11.07 11.07
CA LEU A 404 -5.70 -10.33 12.00
C LEU A 404 -7.18 -10.68 11.81
N ARG A 405 -7.64 -10.85 10.56
CA ARG A 405 -9.02 -11.28 10.26
C ARG A 405 -9.37 -12.67 10.79
N LYS A 406 -8.36 -13.51 11.06
CA LYS A 406 -8.55 -14.88 11.56
C LYS A 406 -8.51 -14.95 13.08
N ILE A 407 -8.11 -13.88 13.77
CA ILE A 407 -8.13 -13.83 15.23
C ILE A 407 -9.59 -13.92 15.68
N PRO A 408 -9.96 -14.96 16.44
CA PRO A 408 -11.30 -15.08 16.99
C PRO A 408 -11.68 -13.87 17.86
N SER A 409 -12.93 -13.39 17.71
CA SER A 409 -13.49 -12.35 18.59
C SER A 409 -13.63 -12.83 20.04
N GLU A 410 -13.75 -14.15 20.24
CA GLU A 410 -13.83 -14.82 21.54
C GLU A 410 -12.78 -15.93 21.61
N ALA A 411 -12.30 -16.27 22.82
CA ALA A 411 -11.33 -17.35 22.98
C ALA A 411 -11.89 -18.64 22.37
N PRO A 412 -11.09 -19.40 21.58
CA PRO A 412 -11.53 -20.73 21.17
C PRO A 412 -11.86 -21.53 22.42
N LEU A 413 -13.07 -22.09 22.48
CA LEU A 413 -13.45 -23.02 23.54
C LEU A 413 -12.42 -24.15 23.52
N ASP A 414 -11.66 -24.29 24.60
CA ASP A 414 -10.77 -25.44 24.80
C ASP A 414 -11.62 -26.71 24.63
N LEU A 415 -11.27 -27.52 23.63
CA LEU A 415 -11.86 -28.84 23.37
C LEU A 415 -11.11 -29.92 24.14
#